data_AF-A0A165X268-F1
#
_entry.id   AF-A0A165X268-F1
#
_cell.length_a   1.000
_cell.length_b   1.000
_cell.length_c   1.000
_cell.angle_alpha   90.00
_cell.angle_beta   90.00
_cell.angle_gamma   90.00
#
_symmetry.space_group_name_H-M   'P 1'
#
loop_
_entity.id
_entity.type
_entity.pdbx_description
1 polymer ?
#
loop_
_entity_poly.entity_id
_entity_poly.type
_entity_poly.pdbx_seq_one_letter_code
_entity_poly.pdbx_strand_id
1 'polypeptide(L)'
;VPDIIWSADNNSLIWRLLSELERPANHKALGGTKKGEKTTGERKITIFQWIGEALFPEFFALEPRTITDRVKAKTEWLVSNYNKHAKKLQVTGGGIDNPEDQANNEDLPDQFMEFYIGVTGPDDATPDHAKNLWADIERQFAFFPRLHAI
;
A
#
# COMPACT_ATOMS: atom_id res chain seq x y z
N VAL A 1 -4.23 -9.13 24.63
CA VAL A 1 -4.56 -7.89 23.88
C VAL A 1 -5.93 -8.03 23.23
N PRO A 2 -6.86 -7.08 23.42
CA PRO A 2 -8.17 -7.11 22.74
C PRO A 2 -7.99 -7.05 21.22
N ASP A 3 -8.95 -7.55 20.45
CA ASP A 3 -8.89 -7.48 18.99
C ASP A 3 -8.98 -6.04 18.50
N ILE A 4 -8.17 -5.71 17.49
CA ILE A 4 -8.10 -4.37 16.90
C ILE A 4 -9.10 -4.31 15.75
N ILE A 5 -10.15 -3.51 15.92
CA ILE A 5 -11.16 -3.28 14.89
C ILE A 5 -10.68 -2.17 13.96
N TRP A 6 -9.88 -2.54 12.95
CA TRP A 6 -9.27 -1.58 12.03
C TRP A 6 -10.27 -0.75 11.21
N SER A 7 -11.49 -1.26 11.00
CA SER A 7 -12.56 -0.59 10.25
C SER A 7 -13.43 0.34 11.08
N ALA A 8 -13.25 0.38 12.40
CA ALA A 8 -14.00 1.26 13.29
C ALA A 8 -13.80 2.75 12.92
N ASP A 9 -14.79 3.57 13.27
CA ASP A 9 -14.76 5.03 13.09
C ASP A 9 -14.30 5.46 11.69
N ASN A 10 -14.93 4.88 10.67
CA ASN A 10 -14.61 5.13 9.26
C ASN A 10 -13.12 4.88 8.93
N ASN A 11 -12.58 3.76 9.42
CA ASN A 11 -11.19 3.34 9.24
C ASN A 11 -10.14 4.31 9.84
N SER A 12 -10.49 5.03 10.91
CA SER A 12 -9.61 6.03 11.55
C SER A 12 -8.22 5.48 11.89
N LEU A 13 -8.14 4.23 12.36
CA LEU A 13 -6.89 3.55 12.67
C LEU A 13 -6.03 3.26 11.43
N ILE A 14 -6.65 2.92 10.30
CA ILE A 14 -5.92 2.71 9.04
C ILE A 14 -5.35 4.05 8.56
N TRP A 15 -6.10 5.14 8.69
CA TRP A 15 -5.60 6.47 8.33
C TRP A 15 -4.45 6.93 9.23
N ARG A 16 -4.49 6.64 10.53
CA ARG A 16 -3.37 6.89 11.45
C ARG A 16 -2.14 6.04 11.11
N LEU A 17 -2.34 4.76 10.77
CA LEU A 17 -1.27 3.89 10.30
C LEU A 17 -0.59 4.45 9.05
N LEU A 18 -1.36 4.90 8.05
CA LEU A 18 -0.80 5.53 6.85
C LEU A 18 0.01 6.80 7.19
N SER A 19 -0.47 7.65 8.11
CA SER A 19 0.29 8.81 8.57
C SER A 19 1.64 8.43 9.20
N GLU A 20 1.70 7.32 9.94
CA GLU A 20 2.95 6.82 10.49
C GLU A 20 3.88 6.24 9.42
N LEU A 21 3.35 5.58 8.40
CA LEU A 21 4.13 5.05 7.27
C LEU A 21 4.74 6.16 6.42
N GLU A 22 4.05 7.29 6.26
CA GLU A 22 4.51 8.47 5.52
C GLU A 22 5.63 9.26 6.23
N ARG A 23 5.86 9.02 7.52
CA ARG A 23 6.93 9.71 8.25
C ARG A 23 8.27 9.45 7.54
N PRO A 24 9.08 10.49 7.26
CA PRO A 24 10.31 10.33 6.48
C PRO A 24 11.27 9.25 7.01
N ALA A 25 11.34 9.08 8.33
CA ALA A 25 12.17 8.05 8.97
C ALA A 25 11.66 6.62 8.69
N ASN A 26 10.34 6.43 8.68
CA ASN A 26 9.70 5.13 8.46
C ASN A 26 9.62 4.80 6.97
N HIS A 27 9.26 5.79 6.14
CA HIS A 27 9.17 5.69 4.69
C HIS A 27 10.48 5.17 4.08
N LYS A 28 11.62 5.80 4.42
CA LYS A 28 12.96 5.39 3.94
C LYS A 28 13.34 3.97 4.33
N ALA A 29 12.95 3.53 5.51
CA ALA A 29 13.25 2.19 6.01
C ALA A 29 12.35 1.11 5.36
N LEU A 30 11.11 1.45 5.00
CA LEU A 30 10.13 0.51 4.47
C LEU A 30 10.12 0.43 2.94
N GLY A 31 10.13 1.58 2.26
CA GLY A 31 10.05 1.72 0.79
C GLY A 31 11.41 1.71 0.07
N GLY A 32 12.51 1.75 0.83
CA GLY A 32 13.86 1.81 0.26
C GLY A 32 14.35 3.24 0.06
N THR A 33 15.58 3.36 -0.46
CA THR A 33 16.25 4.66 -0.63
C THR A 33 16.22 5.09 -2.08
N LYS A 34 16.08 6.40 -2.32
CA LYS A 34 16.29 6.95 -3.66
C LYS A 34 17.79 6.96 -3.98
N LYS A 35 18.14 7.04 -5.27
CA LYS A 35 19.54 7.08 -5.73
C LYS A 35 20.29 8.22 -5.02
N GLY A 36 21.30 7.86 -4.22
CA GLY A 36 22.12 8.80 -3.46
C GLY A 36 21.72 8.98 -1.99
N GLU A 37 20.60 8.41 -1.54
CA GLU A 37 20.23 8.39 -0.13
C GLU A 37 20.87 7.21 0.61
N LYS A 38 21.32 7.46 1.85
CA LYS A 38 21.80 6.40 2.74
C LYS A 38 20.62 5.70 3.40
N THR A 39 20.71 4.39 3.56
CA THR A 39 19.75 3.63 4.36
C THR A 39 19.85 4.09 5.82
N THR A 40 18.74 4.04 6.54
CA THR A 40 18.71 4.39 7.97
C THR A 40 19.42 3.35 8.84
N GLY A 41 19.78 2.18 8.28
CA GLY A 41 20.34 1.05 9.01
C GLY A 41 19.32 0.30 9.88
N GLU A 42 18.13 0.87 10.05
CA GLU A 42 17.06 0.30 10.86
C GLU A 42 16.40 -0.90 10.18
N ARG A 43 16.07 -1.91 11.01
CA ARG A 43 15.34 -3.08 10.53
C ARG A 43 13.86 -2.72 10.37
N LYS A 44 13.20 -3.24 9.35
CA LYS A 44 11.74 -3.05 9.13
C LYS A 44 10.91 -3.40 10.36
N ILE A 45 11.32 -4.40 11.14
CA ILE A 45 10.63 -4.79 12.37
C ILE A 45 10.70 -3.71 13.46
N THR A 46 11.82 -2.98 13.56
CA THR A 46 11.95 -1.85 14.49
C THR A 46 10.96 -0.75 14.16
N ILE A 47 10.75 -0.47 12.86
CA ILE A 47 9.76 0.50 12.41
C ILE A 47 8.35 0.07 12.84
N PHE A 48 7.98 -1.20 12.64
CA PHE A 48 6.68 -1.69 13.08
C PHE A 48 6.50 -1.65 14.61
N GLN A 49 7.57 -1.79 15.37
CA GLN A 49 7.55 -1.60 16.82
C GLN A 49 7.22 -0.14 17.18
N TRP A 50 7.93 0.84 16.59
CA TRP A 50 7.67 2.26 16.83
C TRP A 50 6.27 2.68 16.42
N ILE A 51 5.78 2.18 15.28
CA ILE A 51 4.39 2.44 14.85
C ILE A 51 3.41 1.80 15.83
N GLY A 52 3.69 0.58 16.30
CA GLY A 52 2.89 -0.11 17.31
C GLY A 52 2.78 0.68 18.62
N GLU A 53 3.91 1.18 19.12
CA GLU A 53 3.99 2.03 20.30
C GLU A 53 3.23 3.35 20.11
N ALA A 54 3.34 3.98 18.95
CA ALA A 54 2.67 5.24 18.63
C ALA A 54 1.13 5.08 18.50
N LEU A 55 0.65 3.97 17.93
CA LEU A 55 -0.77 3.73 17.72
C LEU A 55 -1.47 3.15 18.95
N PHE A 56 -0.78 2.31 19.71
CA PHE A 56 -1.36 1.53 20.81
C PHE A 56 -0.45 1.52 22.05
N PRO A 57 -0.09 2.68 22.63
CA PRO A 57 0.93 2.76 23.68
C PRO A 57 0.61 1.86 24.89
N GLU A 58 -0.66 1.83 25.33
CA GLU A 58 -1.09 1.02 26.47
C GLU A 58 -0.98 -0.49 26.19
N PHE A 59 -1.41 -0.94 25.01
CA PHE A 59 -1.31 -2.36 24.66
C PHE A 59 0.11 -2.77 24.30
N PHE A 60 0.91 -1.85 23.75
CA PHE A 60 2.31 -2.10 23.43
C PHE A 60 3.15 -2.26 24.69
N ALA A 61 2.86 -1.49 25.75
CA ALA A 61 3.52 -1.65 27.05
C ALA A 61 3.29 -3.04 27.67
N LEU A 62 2.15 -3.67 27.38
CA LEU A 62 1.80 -5.00 27.88
C LEU A 62 2.32 -6.12 26.96
N GLU A 63 2.11 -5.99 25.65
CA GLU A 63 2.29 -7.06 24.67
C GLU A 63 2.92 -6.51 23.36
N PRO A 64 4.18 -6.05 23.42
CA PRO A 64 4.82 -5.31 22.32
C PRO A 64 4.94 -6.16 21.06
N ARG A 65 5.24 -7.46 21.20
CA ARG A 65 5.37 -8.39 20.08
C ARG A 65 4.05 -8.56 19.33
N THR A 66 2.96 -8.80 20.05
CA THR A 66 1.63 -8.98 19.44
C THR A 66 1.17 -7.72 18.72
N ILE A 67 1.39 -6.53 19.30
CA ILE A 67 1.04 -5.27 18.63
C ILE A 67 1.88 -5.06 17.37
N THR A 68 3.19 -5.32 17.45
CA THR A 68 4.09 -5.23 16.30
C THR A 68 3.63 -6.14 15.16
N ASP A 69 3.31 -7.40 15.46
CA ASP A 69 2.86 -8.38 14.46
C ASP A 69 1.52 -7.96 13.82
N ARG A 70 0.59 -7.39 14.61
CA ARG A 70 -0.70 -6.88 14.11
C ARG A 70 -0.52 -5.67 13.19
N VAL A 71 0.35 -4.72 13.53
CA VAL A 71 0.67 -3.56 12.69
C VAL A 71 1.32 -4.00 11.38
N LYS A 72 2.29 -4.92 11.47
CA LYS A 72 2.95 -5.51 10.30
C LYS A 72 1.93 -6.18 9.37
N ALA A 73 1.11 -7.08 9.89
CA ALA A 73 0.12 -7.81 9.11
C ALA A 73 -0.88 -6.86 8.42
N LYS A 74 -1.32 -5.79 9.11
CA LYS A 74 -2.21 -4.80 8.50
C LYS A 74 -1.52 -4.00 7.40
N THR A 75 -0.25 -3.66 7.58
CA THR A 75 0.57 -2.98 6.56
C THR A 75 0.74 -3.86 5.32
N GLU A 76 1.07 -5.14 5.50
CA GLU A 76 1.18 -6.12 4.40
C GLU A 76 -0.15 -6.28 3.65
N TRP A 77 -1.28 -6.28 4.37
CA TRP A 77 -2.61 -6.29 3.76
C TRP A 77 -2.87 -5.03 2.92
N LEU A 78 -2.50 -3.84 3.40
CA LEU A 78 -2.65 -2.59 2.64
C LEU A 78 -1.82 -2.61 1.36
N VAL A 79 -0.55 -3.01 1.44
CA VAL A 79 0.35 -3.12 0.29
C VAL A 79 -0.15 -4.16 -0.72
N SER A 80 -0.63 -5.31 -0.23
CA SER A 80 -1.20 -6.36 -1.09
C SER A 80 -2.42 -5.86 -1.87
N ASN A 81 -3.35 -5.15 -1.21
CA ASN A 81 -4.53 -4.58 -1.87
C ASN A 81 -4.15 -3.46 -2.84
N TYR A 82 -3.21 -2.57 -2.45
CA TYR A 82 -2.67 -1.57 -3.36
C TYR A 82 -2.11 -2.21 -4.64
N ASN A 83 -1.24 -3.22 -4.52
CA ASN A 83 -0.65 -3.89 -5.69
C ASN A 83 -1.72 -4.54 -6.58
N LYS A 84 -2.78 -5.12 -6.00
CA LYS A 84 -3.90 -5.68 -6.77
C LYS A 84 -4.63 -4.61 -7.60
N HIS A 85 -4.86 -3.44 -7.02
CA HIS A 85 -5.50 -2.34 -7.73
C HIS A 85 -4.55 -1.66 -8.73
N ALA A 86 -3.28 -1.46 -8.38
CA ALA A 86 -2.28 -0.86 -9.24
C ALA A 86 -2.04 -1.68 -10.52
N LYS A 87 -2.08 -3.02 -10.43
CA LYS A 87 -2.04 -3.90 -11.61
C LYS A 87 -3.17 -3.63 -12.60
N LYS A 88 -4.36 -3.24 -12.14
CA LYS A 88 -5.48 -2.89 -13.03
C LYS A 88 -5.16 -1.66 -13.88
N LEU A 89 -4.36 -0.72 -13.37
CA LEU A 89 -3.91 0.46 -14.11
C LEU A 89 -2.83 0.13 -15.16
N GLN A 90 -2.20 -1.04 -15.08
CA GLN A 90 -1.13 -1.47 -16.00
C GLN A 90 -1.66 -2.32 -17.17
N VAL A 91 -2.90 -2.81 -17.09
CA VAL A 91 -3.45 -3.76 -18.08
C VAL A 91 -4.63 -3.11 -18.80
N THR A 92 -4.35 -2.42 -19.91
CA THR A 92 -5.36 -2.09 -20.93
C THR A 92 -4.77 -2.15 -22.34
N GLY A 93 -4.35 -3.35 -22.75
CA GLY A 93 -4.40 -3.77 -24.15
C GLY A 93 -5.41 -4.91 -24.23
N GLY A 94 -6.63 -4.65 -24.69
CA GLY A 94 -7.79 -5.54 -24.53
C GLY A 94 -7.54 -7.01 -24.82
N GLY A 95 -7.59 -7.83 -23.78
CA GLY A 95 -7.74 -9.28 -23.85
C GLY A 95 -8.71 -9.71 -22.77
N ILE A 96 -9.84 -10.30 -23.16
CA ILE A 96 -10.78 -10.96 -22.24
C ILE A 96 -10.03 -12.18 -21.70
N ASP A 97 -9.66 -12.19 -20.41
CA ASP A 97 -9.06 -13.36 -19.77
C ASP A 97 -10.07 -14.51 -19.81
N ASN A 98 -9.74 -15.54 -20.58
CA ASN A 98 -10.41 -16.83 -20.50
C ASN A 98 -9.99 -17.50 -19.19
N PRO A 99 -10.93 -18.07 -18.41
CA PRO A 99 -10.62 -18.67 -17.11
C PRO A 99 -9.76 -19.95 -17.16
N GLU A 100 -9.23 -20.35 -18.32
CA GLU A 100 -8.40 -21.55 -18.51
C GLU A 100 -6.89 -21.28 -18.48
N ASP A 101 -6.42 -20.03 -18.50
CA ASP A 101 -4.99 -19.70 -18.56
C ASP A 101 -4.28 -19.68 -17.18
N GLN A 102 -4.75 -20.49 -16.22
CA GLN A 102 -4.06 -20.76 -14.97
C GLN A 102 -3.03 -21.90 -15.08
N ALA A 103 -2.20 -21.89 -16.11
CA ALA A 103 -1.05 -22.79 -16.16
C ALA A 103 0.09 -22.20 -16.98
N ASN A 104 1.17 -21.85 -16.26
CA ASN A 104 2.54 -21.59 -16.72
C ASN A 104 2.96 -20.11 -16.68
N ASN A 105 3.72 -19.81 -15.61
CA ASN A 105 4.79 -18.81 -15.66
C ASN A 105 5.80 -19.28 -16.72
N GLU A 106 5.96 -18.54 -17.81
CA GLU A 106 7.22 -18.29 -18.53
C GLU A 106 6.90 -17.33 -19.69
N ASP A 107 7.58 -16.18 -19.72
CA ASP A 107 7.44 -15.08 -20.69
C ASP A 107 6.06 -14.42 -20.83
N LEU A 108 5.70 -13.56 -19.86
CA LEU A 108 4.69 -12.54 -20.13
C LEU A 108 5.32 -11.44 -21.00
N PRO A 109 4.76 -11.11 -22.18
CA PRO A 109 5.24 -10.02 -23.03
C PRO A 109 5.15 -8.70 -22.27
N ASP A 110 6.08 -7.78 -22.57
CA ASP A 110 6.18 -6.44 -21.97
C ASP A 110 4.81 -5.88 -21.60
N GLN A 111 4.55 -5.78 -20.31
CA GLN A 111 3.31 -5.24 -19.77
C GLN A 111 3.31 -3.74 -20.06
N PHE A 112 2.75 -3.35 -21.22
CA PHE A 112 2.68 -1.95 -21.62
C PHE A 112 1.72 -1.20 -20.69
N MET A 113 2.28 -0.35 -19.81
CA MET A 113 1.48 0.72 -19.20
C MET A 113 1.02 1.65 -20.31
N GLU A 114 -0.26 1.58 -20.67
CA GLU A 114 -0.85 2.47 -21.68
C GLU A 114 -0.78 3.94 -21.23
N PHE A 115 -0.76 4.18 -19.91
CA PHE A 115 -0.64 5.49 -19.29
C PHE A 115 0.14 5.41 -17.97
N TYR A 116 0.91 6.47 -17.65
CA TYR A 116 1.57 6.64 -16.37
C TYR A 116 0.76 7.64 -15.53
N ILE A 117 0.33 7.22 -14.34
CA ILE A 117 -0.28 8.11 -13.34
C ILE A 117 0.80 8.44 -12.31
N GLY A 118 1.03 9.73 -12.08
CA GLY A 118 2.02 10.19 -11.12
C GLY A 118 1.59 9.93 -9.67
N VAL A 119 2.54 10.12 -8.74
CA VAL A 119 2.32 9.94 -7.29
C VAL A 119 1.18 10.80 -6.71
N THR A 120 0.80 11.87 -7.40
CA THR A 120 -0.31 12.77 -7.03
C THR A 120 -1.67 12.30 -7.55
N GLY A 121 -1.71 11.19 -8.28
CA GLY A 121 -2.89 10.71 -8.98
C GLY A 121 -3.07 11.33 -10.38
N PRO A 122 -4.23 11.11 -11.02
CA PRO A 122 -4.55 11.59 -12.35
C PRO A 122 -4.51 13.12 -12.45
N ASP A 123 -4.00 13.62 -13.57
CA ASP A 123 -3.95 15.05 -13.92
C ASP A 123 -4.76 15.36 -15.19
N ASP A 124 -4.71 16.60 -15.65
CA ASP A 124 -5.44 17.04 -16.85
C ASP A 124 -5.01 16.27 -18.11
N ALA A 125 -3.76 15.80 -18.17
CA ALA A 125 -3.21 15.02 -19.28
C ALA A 125 -3.58 13.53 -19.21
N THR A 126 -4.09 13.05 -18.07
CA THR A 126 -4.47 11.65 -17.89
C THR A 126 -5.75 11.34 -18.69
N PRO A 127 -5.77 10.28 -19.52
CA PRO A 127 -6.95 9.90 -20.31
C PRO A 127 -8.20 9.65 -19.45
N ASP A 128 -9.38 9.96 -19.97
CA ASP A 128 -10.65 9.82 -19.22
C ASP A 128 -10.89 8.38 -18.75
N HIS A 129 -10.52 7.37 -19.55
CA HIS A 129 -10.66 5.97 -19.14
C HIS A 129 -9.78 5.65 -17.91
N ALA A 130 -8.57 6.21 -17.84
CA ALA A 130 -7.66 6.04 -16.71
C ALA A 130 -8.15 6.80 -15.48
N LYS A 131 -8.71 8.01 -15.65
CA LYS A 131 -9.39 8.76 -14.58
C LYS A 131 -10.58 7.98 -14.00
N ASN A 132 -11.40 7.38 -14.86
CA ASN A 132 -12.55 6.58 -14.45
C ASN A 132 -12.11 5.33 -13.67
N LEU A 133 -11.09 4.62 -14.16
CA LEU A 133 -10.54 3.45 -13.47
C LEU A 133 -9.95 3.82 -12.10
N TRP A 134 -9.23 4.94 -12.01
CA TRP A 134 -8.75 5.46 -10.74
C TRP A 134 -9.88 5.74 -9.76
N ALA A 135 -10.93 6.45 -10.19
CA ALA A 135 -12.08 6.76 -9.34
C ALA A 135 -12.80 5.50 -8.84
N ASP A 136 -12.92 4.46 -9.68
CA ASP A 136 -13.51 3.19 -9.27
C ASP A 136 -12.63 2.41 -8.29
N ILE A 137 -11.30 2.47 -8.45
CA ILE A 137 -10.36 1.92 -7.47
C ILE A 137 -10.50 2.65 -6.13
N GLU A 138 -10.55 3.99 -6.13
CA GLU A 138 -10.68 4.78 -4.91
C GLU A 138 -11.99 4.49 -4.16
N ARG A 139 -13.09 4.26 -4.89
CA ARG A 139 -14.37 3.83 -4.30
C ARG A 139 -14.27 2.45 -3.63
N GLN A 140 -13.53 1.51 -4.22
CA GLN A 140 -13.34 0.15 -3.67
C GLN A 140 -12.31 0.13 -2.54
N PHE A 141 -11.31 0.99 -2.62
CA PHE A 141 -10.16 1.03 -1.73
C PHE A 141 -9.72 2.48 -1.52
N ALA A 142 -10.38 3.18 -0.61
CA ALA A 142 -10.16 4.60 -0.35
C ALA A 142 -8.72 4.97 0.02
N PHE A 143 -7.92 4.00 0.49
CA PHE A 143 -6.51 4.19 0.83
C PHE A 143 -5.59 4.24 -0.41
N PHE A 144 -6.11 3.91 -1.59
CA PHE A 144 -5.32 3.79 -2.82
C PHE A 144 -4.51 5.04 -3.16
N PRO A 145 -5.09 6.26 -3.20
CA PRO A 145 -4.32 7.45 -3.57
C PRO A 145 -3.14 7.70 -2.63
N ARG A 146 -3.38 7.49 -1.34
CA ARG A 146 -2.38 7.71 -0.29
C ARG A 146 -1.25 6.69 -0.36
N LEU A 147 -1.58 5.42 -0.59
CA LEU A 147 -0.59 4.36 -0.79
C LEU A 147 0.18 4.51 -2.11
N HIS A 148 -0.43 5.09 -3.15
CA HIS A 148 0.25 5.39 -4.42
C HIS A 148 1.32 6.49 -4.27
N ALA A 149 1.15 7.37 -3.29
CA ALA A 149 2.08 8.47 -3.00
C ALA A 149 3.27 8.06 -2.12
N ILE A 150 3.24 6.85 -1.52
CA ILE A 150 4.28 6.26 -0.65
C ILE A 150 5.26 5.47 -1.51
#